data_AF-A0A8H6TJC1-F1
#
_entry.id   AF-A0A8H6TJC1-F1
#
_cell.length_a   1.000
_cell.length_b   1.000
_cell.length_c   1.000
_cell.angle_alpha   90.00
_cell.angle_beta   90.00
_cell.angle_gamma   90.00
#
_symmetry.space_group_name_H-M   'P 1'
#
loop_
_entity.id
_entity.type
_entity.pdbx_description
1 polymer ?
#
loop_
_entity_poly.entity_id
_entity_poly.type
_entity_poly.pdbx_seq_one_letter_code
_entity_poly.pdbx_strand_id
1 'polypeptide(L)'
;MQSASESDPLLPRPQQDQHGLVLLWSLLSDSIPVILSYILQNSIQTSSILIAGRLGPDELSVSAFALMLAFVTGAYLVLRILRTSDPMVFSQAGAFTGGQKTTLSVHFQRCVVILYVLFIPVGVAWWYIDPILVALGQSPELSRDVQAFLRVLIAGAPGYIGFESLKKYLQCQGIMGASTGVLVVLFPVNIATNIYFIHHTPLGVIGSPVALSVTYTLCFILLGLWTWYSPTHRANATWGGFQPATVFNLHSCYVFVKLAIPGILMVGTEWAAFEIVALAAGRLGALPLAAQSVIMTTDQILNTLPFGIGVAASARVGNLIGARSAAGARHAAHASALVSVVVGTVVMTVMLATKDVYGYLFSDDADVVRLVARVMPLVASFQVADGLAGSCGGVLRGQGRQHLGALFNCVAYYVLALPLGITLAFSERTALGLEGLWIGQVLALFIVGLGEYYVVWRSDWDEEIRRGIERNEEEAKLRGMNIAE
;
A
#
# COMPACT_ATOMS: atom_id res chain seq x y z
N MET A 1 -12.36 -39.50 10.85
CA MET A 1 -12.14 -40.06 9.50
C MET A 1 -13.40 -39.87 8.68
N GLN A 2 -13.48 -38.76 7.95
CA GLN A 2 -14.36 -38.56 6.79
C GLN A 2 -13.46 -37.94 5.73
N SER A 3 -13.45 -38.55 4.55
CA SER A 3 -12.58 -38.22 3.42
C SER A 3 -12.75 -36.77 3.00
N ALA A 4 -11.73 -35.94 3.24
CA ALA A 4 -11.62 -34.62 2.67
C ALA A 4 -11.44 -34.78 1.14
N SER A 5 -12.42 -34.35 0.37
CA SER A 5 -12.34 -34.28 -1.08
C SER A 5 -11.25 -33.29 -1.50
N GLU A 6 -10.39 -33.70 -2.43
CA GLU A 6 -9.24 -32.98 -3.03
C GLU A 6 -9.58 -31.66 -3.77
N SER A 7 -10.75 -31.07 -3.51
CA SER A 7 -11.30 -29.91 -4.23
C SER A 7 -11.48 -28.68 -3.35
N ASP A 8 -10.73 -28.56 -2.25
CA ASP A 8 -10.73 -27.36 -1.40
C ASP A 8 -9.66 -26.37 -1.91
N PRO A 9 -10.03 -25.20 -2.48
CA PRO A 9 -9.08 -24.25 -3.04
C PRO A 9 -8.13 -23.60 -2.02
N LEU A 10 -8.30 -23.91 -0.72
CA LEU A 10 -7.54 -23.37 0.40
C LEU A 10 -6.47 -24.33 0.94
N LEU A 11 -6.38 -25.58 0.46
CA LEU A 11 -5.35 -26.52 0.89
C LEU A 11 -4.25 -26.65 -0.18
N PRO A 12 -2.96 -26.55 0.20
CA PRO A 12 -1.85 -26.70 -0.74
C PRO A 12 -1.81 -28.14 -1.26
N ARG A 13 -1.72 -28.29 -2.59
CA ARG A 13 -1.40 -29.57 -3.23
C ARG A 13 -0.04 -30.05 -2.72
N PRO A 14 0.19 -31.37 -2.57
CA PRO A 14 1.49 -31.89 -2.15
C PRO A 14 2.55 -31.46 -3.19
N GLN A 15 3.42 -30.52 -2.82
CA GLN A 15 4.44 -29.97 -3.71
C GLN A 15 5.69 -30.83 -3.63
N GLN A 16 5.76 -31.80 -4.54
CA GLN A 16 6.96 -32.55 -4.91
C GLN A 16 7.88 -31.63 -5.75
N ASP A 17 9.18 -31.62 -5.44
CA ASP A 17 10.28 -30.86 -6.07
C ASP A 17 9.93 -30.15 -7.39
N GLN A 18 9.51 -28.88 -7.30
CA GLN A 18 9.16 -28.10 -8.48
C GLN A 18 10.39 -27.36 -9.03
N HIS A 19 10.74 -27.69 -10.28
CA HIS A 19 11.71 -26.99 -11.12
C HIS A 19 11.53 -25.46 -11.03
N GLY A 20 12.64 -24.71 -10.94
CA GLY A 20 12.61 -23.26 -10.68
C GLY A 20 11.70 -22.43 -11.61
N LEU A 21 11.50 -22.88 -12.85
CA LEU A 21 10.58 -22.24 -13.80
C LEU A 21 9.09 -22.38 -13.42
N VAL A 22 8.70 -23.52 -12.85
CA VAL A 22 7.33 -23.74 -12.36
C VAL A 22 7.07 -22.87 -11.12
N LEU A 23 8.08 -22.73 -10.27
CA LEU A 23 8.04 -21.86 -9.10
C LEU A 23 7.85 -20.38 -9.50
N LEU A 24 8.61 -19.92 -10.49
CA LEU A 24 8.51 -18.57 -11.07
C LEU A 24 7.14 -18.32 -11.69
N TRP A 25 6.63 -19.26 -12.49
CA TRP A 25 5.31 -19.16 -13.11
C TRP A 25 4.19 -19.12 -12.06
N SER A 26 4.29 -19.94 -11.01
CA SER A 26 3.32 -19.95 -9.92
C SER A 26 3.29 -18.61 -9.18
N LEU A 27 4.47 -18.04 -8.85
CA LEU A 27 4.57 -16.72 -8.20
C LEU A 27 3.97 -15.60 -9.04
N LEU A 28 4.24 -15.60 -10.36
CA LEU A 28 3.66 -14.62 -11.27
C LEU A 28 2.13 -14.78 -11.38
N SER A 29 1.64 -16.02 -11.51
CA SER A 29 0.21 -16.31 -11.55
C SER A 29 -0.53 -15.84 -10.30
N ASP A 30 0.05 -16.02 -9.12
CA ASP A 30 -0.54 -15.59 -7.85
C ASP A 30 -0.50 -14.06 -7.67
N SER A 31 0.50 -13.39 -8.26
CA SER A 31 0.67 -11.94 -8.16
C SER A 31 -0.31 -11.17 -9.04
N ILE A 32 -0.70 -11.71 -10.21
CA ILE A 32 -1.53 -11.01 -11.20
C ILE A 32 -2.87 -10.50 -10.64
N PRO A 33 -3.70 -11.30 -9.95
CA PRO A 33 -4.99 -10.82 -9.44
C PRO A 33 -4.84 -9.71 -8.39
N VAL A 34 -3.78 -9.79 -7.58
CA VAL A 34 -3.45 -8.80 -6.56
C VAL A 34 -3.02 -7.50 -7.23
N ILE A 35 -2.06 -7.58 -8.15
CA ILE A 35 -1.59 -6.45 -8.95
C ILE A 35 -2.76 -5.76 -9.66
N LEU A 36 -3.62 -6.52 -10.34
CA LEU A 36 -4.77 -5.97 -11.07
C LEU A 36 -5.74 -5.22 -10.14
N SER A 37 -6.04 -5.77 -8.96
CA SER A 37 -6.91 -5.11 -7.98
C SER A 37 -6.32 -3.78 -7.51
N TYR A 38 -5.01 -3.74 -7.24
CA TYR A 38 -4.33 -2.51 -6.82
C TYR A 38 -4.17 -1.51 -7.96
N ILE A 39 -3.91 -1.97 -9.19
CA ILE A 39 -3.86 -1.10 -10.37
C ILE A 39 -5.21 -0.41 -10.54
N LEU A 40 -6.31 -1.14 -10.51
CA LEU A 40 -7.65 -0.57 -10.65
C LEU A 40 -7.96 0.46 -9.54
N GLN A 41 -7.56 0.15 -8.31
CA GLN A 41 -7.76 1.06 -7.18
C GLN A 41 -6.92 2.32 -7.27
N ASN A 42 -5.63 2.21 -7.62
CA ASN A 42 -4.77 3.36 -7.84
C ASN A 42 -5.26 4.17 -9.05
N SER A 43 -5.77 3.50 -10.09
CA SER A 43 -6.30 4.14 -11.30
C SER A 43 -7.45 5.11 -11.01
N ILE A 44 -8.30 4.84 -10.01
CA ILE A 44 -9.38 5.76 -9.58
C ILE A 44 -8.82 7.09 -9.04
N GLN A 45 -7.71 7.02 -8.30
CA GLN A 45 -7.05 8.22 -7.77
C GLN A 45 -6.27 8.93 -8.87
N THR A 46 -5.53 8.17 -9.68
CA THR A 46 -4.76 8.73 -10.80
C THR A 46 -5.66 9.38 -11.85
N SER A 47 -6.79 8.78 -12.22
CA SER A 47 -7.75 9.41 -13.15
C SER A 47 -8.23 10.75 -12.61
N SER A 48 -8.51 10.83 -11.31
CA SER A 48 -8.96 12.06 -10.65
C SER A 48 -7.89 13.15 -10.66
N ILE A 49 -6.61 12.80 -10.53
CA ILE A 49 -5.47 13.72 -10.66
C ILE A 49 -5.30 14.17 -12.11
N LEU A 50 -5.35 13.24 -13.06
CA LEU A 50 -5.17 13.52 -14.50
C LEU A 50 -6.27 14.44 -15.04
N ILE A 51 -7.52 14.22 -14.66
CA ILE A 51 -8.64 15.06 -15.11
C ILE A 51 -8.53 16.45 -14.47
N ALA A 52 -8.21 16.54 -13.18
CA ALA A 52 -8.02 17.83 -12.52
C ALA A 52 -6.80 18.60 -13.07
N GLY A 53 -5.73 17.90 -13.42
CA GLY A 53 -4.50 18.52 -13.95
C GLY A 53 -4.64 19.11 -15.34
N ARG A 54 -5.67 18.74 -16.11
CA ARG A 54 -5.99 19.37 -17.39
C ARG A 54 -6.57 20.78 -17.28
N LEU A 55 -6.97 21.20 -16.07
CA LEU A 55 -7.40 22.59 -15.82
C LEU A 55 -6.20 23.54 -15.80
N GLY A 56 -5.06 23.08 -15.28
CA GLY A 56 -3.84 23.87 -15.16
C GLY A 56 -2.82 23.26 -14.20
N PRO A 57 -1.59 23.81 -14.16
CA PRO A 57 -0.51 23.33 -13.31
C PRO A 57 -0.76 23.55 -11.80
N ASP A 58 -1.49 24.60 -11.44
CA ASP A 58 -1.85 24.89 -10.05
C ASP A 58 -2.88 23.88 -9.54
N GLU A 59 -3.90 23.57 -10.35
CA GLU A 59 -4.95 22.60 -10.06
C GLU A 59 -4.42 21.17 -9.98
N LEU A 60 -3.44 20.82 -10.83
CA LEU A 60 -2.69 19.56 -10.76
C LEU A 60 -1.97 19.46 -9.41
N SER A 61 -1.25 20.52 -9.04
CA SER A 61 -0.47 20.57 -7.81
C SER A 61 -1.37 20.46 -6.58
N VAL A 62 -2.49 21.20 -6.55
CA VAL A 62 -3.49 21.11 -5.47
C VAL A 62 -4.03 19.69 -5.35
N SER A 63 -4.48 19.09 -6.45
CA SER A 63 -5.14 17.77 -6.43
C SER A 63 -4.17 16.65 -6.05
N ALA A 64 -2.98 16.65 -6.66
CA ALA A 64 -1.98 15.65 -6.38
C ALA A 64 -1.43 15.80 -4.95
N PHE A 65 -1.08 17.01 -4.54
CA PHE A 65 -0.56 17.27 -3.19
C PHE A 65 -1.62 16.98 -2.11
N ALA A 66 -2.89 17.35 -2.32
CA ALA A 66 -3.96 17.05 -1.37
C ALA A 66 -4.24 15.54 -1.27
N LEU A 67 -4.31 14.82 -2.39
CA LEU A 67 -4.52 13.37 -2.37
C LEU A 67 -3.32 12.61 -1.78
N MET A 68 -2.11 13.07 -2.05
CA MET A 68 -0.87 12.54 -1.48
C MET A 68 -0.83 12.79 0.04
N LEU A 69 -1.09 14.02 0.49
CA LEU A 69 -1.21 14.34 1.91
C LEU A 69 -2.32 13.49 2.55
N ALA A 70 -3.45 13.32 1.88
CA ALA A 70 -4.54 12.48 2.36
C ALA A 70 -4.13 11.00 2.46
N PHE A 71 -3.32 10.51 1.52
CA PHE A 71 -2.78 9.16 1.55
C PHE A 71 -1.86 8.97 2.76
N VAL A 72 -1.01 9.95 3.10
CA VAL A 72 -0.04 9.82 4.19
C VAL A 72 -0.55 10.26 5.56
N THR A 73 -1.60 11.06 5.65
CA THR A 73 -2.18 11.46 6.94
C THR A 73 -3.44 10.66 7.28
N GLY A 74 -4.28 10.35 6.29
CA GLY A 74 -5.54 9.59 6.47
C GLY A 74 -5.43 8.12 6.10
N ALA A 75 -4.87 7.81 4.93
CA ALA A 75 -4.72 6.41 4.51
C ALA A 75 -3.60 5.68 5.26
N TYR A 76 -2.64 6.40 5.84
CA TYR A 76 -1.57 5.88 6.70
C TYR A 76 -2.10 5.21 7.97
N LEU A 77 -3.20 5.72 8.52
CA LEU A 77 -3.83 5.21 9.73
C LEU A 77 -4.83 4.08 9.39
N VAL A 78 -5.51 4.20 8.25
CA VAL A 78 -6.59 3.31 7.81
C VAL A 78 -6.08 2.06 7.07
N LEU A 79 -5.22 2.24 6.07
CA LEU A 79 -4.76 1.15 5.22
C LEU A 79 -3.76 0.24 5.90
N ARG A 80 -2.94 0.76 6.82
CA ARG A 80 -1.81 0.00 7.38
C ARG A 80 -2.22 -0.86 8.58
N ILE A 81 -3.23 -0.45 9.35
CA ILE A 81 -3.87 -1.34 10.35
C ILE A 81 -4.56 -2.52 9.64
N LEU A 82 -5.16 -2.30 8.47
CA LEU A 82 -5.78 -3.34 7.63
C LEU A 82 -4.77 -4.20 6.85
N ARG A 83 -3.58 -3.67 6.54
CA ARG A 83 -2.53 -4.39 5.81
C ARG A 83 -1.53 -5.11 6.71
N THR A 84 -1.39 -4.65 7.95
CA THR A 84 -0.64 -5.31 9.04
C THR A 84 -1.56 -6.13 9.94
N SER A 85 -2.82 -6.39 9.52
CA SER A 85 -3.68 -7.34 10.23
C SER A 85 -3.28 -8.79 9.90
N ASP A 86 -2.00 -9.08 10.11
CA ASP A 86 -1.53 -10.33 10.66
C ASP A 86 -2.58 -10.92 11.63
N PRO A 87 -3.16 -10.19 12.61
CA PRO A 87 -4.27 -10.73 13.43
C PRO A 87 -5.51 -11.23 12.68
N MET A 88 -5.88 -10.70 11.50
CA MET A 88 -6.99 -11.26 10.71
C MET A 88 -6.57 -12.53 9.97
N VAL A 89 -5.36 -12.56 9.41
CA VAL A 89 -4.78 -13.75 8.76
C VAL A 89 -4.51 -14.86 9.80
N PHE A 90 -4.02 -14.50 10.98
CA PHE A 90 -3.86 -15.37 12.15
C PHE A 90 -5.22 -15.85 12.69
N SER A 91 -6.28 -15.03 12.59
CA SER A 91 -7.65 -15.47 12.88
C SER A 91 -8.23 -16.36 11.78
N GLN A 92 -7.80 -16.24 10.52
CA GLN A 92 -8.14 -17.16 9.43
C GLN A 92 -7.46 -18.52 9.67
N ALA A 93 -6.16 -18.52 9.98
CA ALA A 93 -5.45 -19.73 10.38
C ALA A 93 -6.14 -20.39 11.59
N GLY A 94 -6.54 -19.62 12.61
CA GLY A 94 -7.30 -20.15 13.75
C GLY A 94 -8.72 -20.63 13.41
N ALA A 95 -9.53 -19.83 12.73
CA ALA A 95 -10.94 -20.12 12.44
C ALA A 95 -11.15 -21.29 11.46
N PHE A 96 -10.18 -21.55 10.57
CA PHE A 96 -10.22 -22.66 9.62
C PHE A 96 -9.49 -23.92 10.12
N THR A 97 -8.66 -23.83 11.17
CA THR A 97 -7.97 -25.00 11.79
C THR A 97 -8.50 -25.43 13.16
N GLY A 98 -9.55 -24.80 13.70
CA GLY A 98 -10.23 -25.29 14.93
C GLY A 98 -10.84 -24.24 15.86
N GLY A 99 -10.66 -22.96 15.59
CA GLY A 99 -11.23 -21.83 16.34
C GLY A 99 -12.65 -21.46 15.92
N GLN A 100 -13.34 -20.66 16.74
CA GLN A 100 -14.69 -20.17 16.42
C GLN A 100 -14.67 -19.25 15.18
N LYS A 101 -15.40 -19.65 14.13
CA LYS A 101 -15.50 -18.90 12.86
C LYS A 101 -16.04 -17.48 13.00
N THR A 102 -16.79 -17.20 14.07
CA THR A 102 -17.38 -15.89 14.38
C THR A 102 -16.35 -14.86 14.83
N THR A 103 -15.17 -15.28 15.31
CA THR A 103 -14.08 -14.39 15.76
C THR A 103 -13.60 -13.45 14.64
N LEU A 104 -13.63 -13.91 13.38
CA LEU A 104 -13.27 -13.08 12.22
C LEU A 104 -14.18 -11.85 12.07
N SER A 105 -15.49 -12.01 12.31
CA SER A 105 -16.44 -10.87 12.26
C SER A 105 -16.25 -9.88 13.41
N VAL A 106 -15.86 -10.35 14.59
CA VAL A 106 -15.54 -9.48 15.74
C VAL A 106 -14.29 -8.65 15.46
N HIS A 107 -13.25 -9.25 14.87
CA HIS A 107 -12.06 -8.52 14.45
C HIS A 107 -12.36 -7.50 13.36
N PHE A 108 -13.23 -7.81 12.40
CA PHE A 108 -13.68 -6.86 11.39
C PHE A 108 -14.39 -5.66 12.01
N GLN A 109 -15.40 -5.89 12.86
CA GLN A 109 -16.13 -4.82 13.53
C GLN A 109 -15.20 -3.95 14.38
N ARG A 110 -14.27 -4.56 15.12
CA ARG A 110 -13.26 -3.84 15.91
C ARG A 110 -12.33 -3.01 15.04
N CYS A 111 -11.88 -3.56 13.92
CA CYS A 111 -11.02 -2.82 13.00
C CYS A 111 -11.74 -1.58 12.47
N VAL A 112 -12.97 -1.72 11.98
CA VAL A 112 -13.79 -0.59 11.49
C VAL A 112 -13.94 0.49 12.56
N VAL A 113 -14.29 0.12 13.79
CA VAL A 113 -14.45 1.08 14.90
C VAL A 113 -13.14 1.80 15.22
N ILE A 114 -12.02 1.06 15.35
CA ILE A 114 -10.71 1.65 15.62
C ILE A 114 -10.34 2.64 14.51
N LEU A 115 -10.56 2.29 13.24
CA LEU A 115 -10.24 3.15 12.12
C LEU A 115 -11.07 4.43 12.10
N TYR A 116 -12.36 4.34 12.43
CA TYR A 116 -13.20 5.53 12.56
C TYR A 116 -12.75 6.44 13.71
N VAL A 117 -12.43 5.88 14.89
CA VAL A 117 -11.94 6.65 16.04
C VAL A 117 -10.62 7.33 15.71
N LEU A 118 -9.71 6.61 15.06
CA LEU A 118 -8.42 7.11 14.64
C LEU A 118 -8.54 8.16 13.52
N PHE A 119 -9.56 8.09 12.68
CA PHE A 119 -9.81 9.09 11.65
C PHE A 119 -10.27 10.44 12.21
N ILE A 120 -10.92 10.49 13.39
CA ILE A 120 -11.39 11.75 14.00
C ILE A 120 -10.26 12.80 14.13
N PRO A 121 -9.12 12.53 14.80
CA PRO A 121 -8.04 13.51 14.90
C PRO A 121 -7.46 13.91 13.55
N VAL A 122 -7.42 12.99 12.58
CA VAL A 122 -6.96 13.29 11.21
C VAL A 122 -7.93 14.23 10.50
N GLY A 123 -9.23 13.97 10.59
CA GLY A 123 -10.26 14.84 10.00
C GLY A 123 -10.24 16.24 10.60
N VAL A 124 -9.97 16.37 11.90
CA VAL A 124 -9.75 17.68 12.55
C VAL A 124 -8.49 18.36 12.00
N ALA A 125 -7.38 17.63 11.83
CA ALA A 125 -6.16 18.17 11.24
C ALA A 125 -6.38 18.64 9.79
N TRP A 126 -7.11 17.88 8.98
CA TRP A 126 -7.46 18.24 7.59
C TRP A 126 -8.34 19.49 7.52
N TRP A 127 -9.22 19.68 8.52
CA TRP A 127 -10.07 20.85 8.57
C TRP A 127 -9.29 22.16 8.77
N TYR A 128 -8.16 22.09 9.48
CA TYR A 128 -7.29 23.22 9.86
C TYR A 128 -5.87 23.11 9.28
N ILE A 129 -5.73 22.53 8.09
CA ILE A 129 -4.41 22.24 7.51
C ILE A 129 -3.68 23.49 6.99
N ASP A 130 -4.42 24.55 6.61
CA ASP A 130 -3.86 25.78 6.04
C ASP A 130 -2.72 26.40 6.87
N PRO A 131 -2.90 26.71 8.18
CA PRO A 131 -1.81 27.25 8.99
C PRO A 131 -0.62 26.29 9.15
N ILE A 132 -0.86 24.97 9.08
CA ILE A 132 0.20 23.96 9.17
C ILE A 132 1.05 23.99 7.89
N LEU A 133 0.41 24.05 6.72
CA LEU A 133 1.12 24.10 5.43
C LEU A 133 1.89 25.41 5.25
N VAL A 134 1.31 26.54 5.67
CA VAL A 134 2.01 27.83 5.67
C VAL A 134 3.21 27.82 6.63
N ALA A 135 3.07 27.23 7.82
CA ALA A 135 4.21 27.04 8.73
C ALA A 135 5.30 26.11 8.16
N LEU A 136 4.90 25.14 7.33
CA LEU A 136 5.80 24.29 6.56
C LEU A 136 6.36 24.99 5.31
N GLY A 137 6.07 26.27 5.08
CA GLY A 137 6.66 27.08 4.01
C GLY A 137 6.06 26.86 2.63
N GLN A 138 4.83 26.35 2.56
CA GLN A 138 4.04 26.33 1.31
C GLN A 138 3.46 27.72 1.00
N SER A 139 3.09 27.98 -0.25
CA SER A 139 2.42 29.23 -0.60
C SER A 139 1.03 29.34 0.06
N PRO A 140 0.60 30.55 0.47
CA PRO A 140 -0.73 30.74 1.07
C PRO A 140 -1.87 30.36 0.14
N GLU A 141 -1.71 30.55 -1.17
CA GLU A 141 -2.72 30.21 -2.18
C GLU A 141 -2.91 28.69 -2.26
N LEU A 142 -1.81 27.94 -2.43
CA LEU A 142 -1.82 26.47 -2.47
C LEU A 142 -2.41 25.89 -1.18
N SER A 143 -2.02 26.45 -0.02
CA SER A 143 -2.46 25.96 1.29
C SER A 143 -3.97 26.06 1.47
N ARG A 144 -4.57 27.16 1.00
CA ARG A 144 -6.03 27.38 1.04
C ARG A 144 -6.78 26.41 0.14
N ASP A 145 -6.29 26.20 -1.08
CA ASP A 145 -6.92 25.32 -2.06
C ASP A 145 -6.83 23.85 -1.64
N VAL A 146 -5.66 23.42 -1.12
CA VAL A 146 -5.47 22.09 -0.53
C VAL A 146 -6.40 21.89 0.67
N GLN A 147 -6.57 22.90 1.53
CA GLN A 147 -7.52 22.82 2.64
C GLN A 147 -8.95 22.64 2.15
N ALA A 148 -9.39 23.40 1.14
CA ALA A 148 -10.72 23.27 0.57
C ALA A 148 -10.94 21.88 -0.02
N PHE A 149 -9.94 21.35 -0.73
CA PHE A 149 -9.94 20.00 -1.29
C PHE A 149 -10.10 18.93 -0.20
N LEU A 150 -9.29 18.99 0.86
CA LEU A 150 -9.30 18.01 1.95
C LEU A 150 -10.61 18.05 2.75
N ARG A 151 -11.21 19.23 2.96
CA ARG A 151 -12.50 19.34 3.68
C ARG A 151 -13.62 18.55 3.01
N VAL A 152 -13.65 18.55 1.67
CA VAL A 152 -14.61 17.73 0.91
C VAL A 152 -14.25 16.26 1.02
N LEU A 153 -12.96 15.91 0.97
CA LEU A 153 -12.50 14.54 1.07
C LEU A 153 -12.82 13.87 2.42
N ILE A 154 -12.97 14.65 3.51
CA ILE A 154 -13.44 14.15 4.82
C ILE A 154 -14.79 13.44 4.68
N ALA A 155 -15.70 13.95 3.83
CA ALA A 155 -17.00 13.32 3.62
C ALA A 155 -16.91 11.95 2.93
N GLY A 156 -15.88 11.73 2.10
CA GLY A 156 -15.62 10.46 1.42
C GLY A 156 -14.86 9.43 2.25
N ALA A 157 -14.16 9.86 3.31
CA ALA A 157 -13.31 8.99 4.12
C ALA A 157 -14.07 7.82 4.79
N PRO A 158 -15.31 7.97 5.30
CA PRO A 158 -16.09 6.84 5.80
C PRO A 158 -16.33 5.73 4.77
N GLY A 159 -16.67 6.11 3.53
CA GLY A 159 -16.85 5.15 2.44
C GLY A 159 -15.55 4.40 2.13
N TYR A 160 -14.43 5.11 2.11
CA TYR A 160 -13.10 4.51 1.91
C TYR A 160 -12.71 3.52 3.02
N ILE A 161 -12.85 3.92 4.29
CA ILE A 161 -12.55 3.08 5.47
C ILE A 161 -13.41 1.81 5.45
N GLY A 162 -14.71 1.96 5.18
CA GLY A 162 -15.65 0.85 5.10
C GLY A 162 -15.29 -0.11 3.97
N PHE A 163 -14.99 0.42 2.77
CA PHE A 163 -14.61 -0.38 1.61
C PHE A 163 -13.34 -1.20 1.87
N GLU A 164 -12.27 -0.57 2.36
CA GLU A 164 -11.00 -1.26 2.62
C GLU A 164 -11.13 -2.33 3.70
N SER A 165 -11.90 -2.03 4.77
CA SER A 165 -12.14 -2.99 5.84
C SER A 165 -12.91 -4.21 5.34
N LEU A 166 -13.96 -3.99 4.54
CA LEU A 166 -14.80 -5.06 4.01
C LEU A 166 -14.07 -5.88 2.94
N LYS A 167 -13.28 -5.21 2.09
CA LYS A 167 -12.37 -5.85 1.14
C LYS A 167 -11.45 -6.83 1.86
N LYS A 168 -10.80 -6.39 2.94
CA LYS A 168 -9.89 -7.26 3.72
C LYS A 168 -10.63 -8.43 4.37
N TYR A 169 -11.83 -8.20 4.91
CA TYR A 169 -12.67 -9.26 5.49
C TYR A 169 -13.02 -10.35 4.48
N LEU A 170 -13.38 -9.98 3.25
CA LEU A 170 -13.68 -10.93 2.16
C LEU A 170 -12.43 -11.67 1.68
N GLN A 171 -11.28 -10.99 1.61
CA GLN A 171 -9.99 -11.62 1.27
C GLN A 171 -9.60 -12.69 2.31
N CYS A 172 -9.84 -12.43 3.59
CA CYS A 172 -9.65 -13.41 4.68
C CYS A 172 -10.65 -14.59 4.64
N GLN A 173 -11.59 -14.60 3.69
CA GLN A 173 -12.49 -15.73 3.44
C GLN A 173 -12.14 -16.47 2.13
N GLY A 174 -11.08 -16.07 1.44
CA GLY A 174 -10.72 -16.57 0.12
C GLY A 174 -11.50 -15.92 -1.04
N ILE A 175 -12.35 -14.92 -0.78
CA ILE A 175 -13.17 -14.24 -1.80
C ILE A 175 -12.39 -13.05 -2.38
N MET A 176 -11.32 -13.34 -3.12
CA MET A 176 -10.41 -12.31 -3.64
C MET A 176 -11.02 -11.48 -4.78
N GLY A 177 -11.87 -12.09 -5.61
CA GLY A 177 -12.41 -11.49 -6.84
C GLY A 177 -13.54 -10.47 -6.64
N ALA A 178 -14.21 -10.45 -5.49
CA ALA A 178 -15.36 -9.56 -5.25
C ALA A 178 -14.97 -8.07 -5.32
N SER A 179 -13.84 -7.71 -4.69
CA SER A 179 -13.35 -6.34 -4.70
C SER A 179 -12.94 -5.87 -6.09
N THR A 180 -12.30 -6.74 -6.88
CA THR A 180 -11.90 -6.46 -8.26
C THR A 180 -13.12 -6.24 -9.15
N GLY A 181 -14.16 -7.07 -9.02
CA GLY A 181 -15.41 -6.90 -9.79
C GLY A 181 -16.07 -5.54 -9.54
N VAL A 182 -16.16 -5.12 -8.28
CA VAL A 182 -16.70 -3.79 -7.91
C VAL A 182 -15.85 -2.66 -8.49
N LEU A 183 -14.52 -2.76 -8.39
CA LEU A 183 -13.60 -1.74 -8.91
C LEU A 183 -13.66 -1.61 -10.45
N VAL A 184 -13.80 -2.72 -11.18
CA VAL A 184 -13.94 -2.70 -12.65
C VAL A 184 -15.21 -1.95 -13.06
N VAL A 185 -16.32 -2.13 -12.34
CA VAL A 185 -17.59 -1.45 -12.64
C VAL A 185 -17.54 0.03 -12.28
N LEU A 186 -16.94 0.38 -11.14
CA LEU A 186 -16.94 1.75 -10.64
C LEU A 186 -15.81 2.62 -11.20
N PHE A 187 -14.77 2.05 -11.79
CA PHE A 187 -13.70 2.84 -12.41
C PHE A 187 -14.20 3.72 -13.58
N PRO A 188 -14.98 3.21 -14.56
CA PRO A 188 -15.57 4.06 -15.59
C PRO A 188 -16.55 5.09 -15.03
N VAL A 189 -17.32 4.72 -13.99
CA VAL A 189 -18.25 5.62 -13.31
C VAL A 189 -17.48 6.77 -12.65
N ASN A 190 -16.33 6.49 -12.04
CA ASN A 190 -15.47 7.51 -11.47
C ASN A 190 -15.01 8.51 -12.53
N ILE A 191 -14.50 8.04 -13.68
CA ILE A 191 -14.08 8.91 -14.79
C ILE A 191 -15.25 9.80 -15.24
N ALA A 192 -16.42 9.21 -15.52
CA ALA A 192 -17.59 9.95 -15.98
C ALA A 192 -18.04 11.00 -14.96
N THR A 193 -18.07 10.63 -13.67
CA THR A 193 -18.47 11.51 -12.57
C THR A 193 -17.46 12.63 -12.34
N ASN A 194 -16.17 12.34 -12.48
CA ASN A 194 -15.09 13.31 -12.32
C ASN A 194 -15.10 14.34 -13.47
N ILE A 195 -15.24 13.89 -14.73
CA ILE A 195 -15.46 14.78 -15.89
C ILE A 195 -16.70 15.65 -15.71
N TYR A 196 -17.81 15.05 -15.25
CA TYR A 196 -19.05 15.78 -15.04
C TYR A 196 -18.92 16.88 -13.97
N PHE A 197 -18.37 16.56 -12.80
CA PHE A 197 -18.22 17.55 -11.75
C PHE A 197 -17.18 18.62 -12.08
N ILE A 198 -16.13 18.29 -12.81
CA ILE A 198 -15.10 19.27 -13.17
C ILE A 198 -15.55 20.21 -14.29
N HIS A 199 -16.15 19.69 -15.37
CA HIS A 199 -16.46 20.50 -16.56
C HIS A 199 -17.90 21.02 -16.63
N HIS A 200 -18.87 20.31 -16.05
CA HIS A 200 -20.29 20.67 -16.16
C HIS A 200 -20.87 21.33 -14.91
N THR A 201 -20.10 21.42 -13.83
CA THR A 201 -20.53 22.11 -12.60
C THR A 201 -19.55 23.22 -12.23
N PRO A 202 -19.98 24.27 -11.49
CA PRO A 202 -19.10 25.37 -11.10
C PRO A 202 -18.09 24.99 -10.00
N LEU A 203 -17.93 23.69 -9.69
CA LEU A 203 -17.08 23.20 -8.61
C LEU A 203 -15.58 23.20 -8.97
N GLY A 204 -15.23 23.26 -10.25
CA GLY A 204 -13.82 23.25 -10.71
C GLY A 204 -13.04 22.09 -10.11
N VAL A 205 -11.86 22.37 -9.52
CA VAL A 205 -10.99 21.38 -8.86
C VAL A 205 -11.68 20.63 -7.73
N ILE A 206 -12.58 21.30 -7.00
CA ILE A 206 -13.34 20.71 -5.88
C ILE A 206 -14.33 19.64 -6.37
N GLY A 207 -14.65 19.61 -7.66
CA GLY A 207 -15.40 18.51 -8.27
C GLY A 207 -14.70 17.15 -8.15
N SER A 208 -13.35 17.13 -8.16
CA SER A 208 -12.55 15.91 -8.06
C SER A 208 -12.74 15.16 -6.72
N PRO A 209 -12.57 15.78 -5.53
CA PRO A 209 -12.79 15.10 -4.26
C PRO A 209 -14.26 14.73 -4.02
N VAL A 210 -15.23 15.45 -4.60
CA VAL A 210 -16.65 15.02 -4.58
C VAL A 210 -16.82 13.72 -5.35
N ALA A 211 -16.29 13.64 -6.58
CA ALA A 211 -16.36 12.44 -7.41
C ALA A 211 -15.74 11.23 -6.70
N LEU A 212 -14.57 11.42 -6.07
CA LEU A 212 -13.90 10.38 -5.28
C LEU A 212 -14.74 9.94 -4.08
N SER A 213 -15.31 10.88 -3.34
CA SER A 213 -16.14 10.59 -2.17
C SER A 213 -17.38 9.78 -2.53
N VAL A 214 -18.04 10.13 -3.63
CA VAL A 214 -19.19 9.38 -4.17
C VAL A 214 -18.75 7.98 -4.62
N THR A 215 -17.66 7.89 -5.38
CA THR A 215 -17.13 6.62 -5.90
C THR A 215 -16.83 5.65 -4.76
N TYR A 216 -16.09 6.06 -3.73
CA TYR A 216 -15.74 5.17 -2.62
C TYR A 216 -16.93 4.79 -1.75
N THR A 217 -17.91 5.68 -1.59
CA THR A 217 -19.17 5.34 -0.92
C THR A 217 -19.95 4.28 -1.71
N LEU A 218 -20.01 4.41 -3.04
CA LEU A 218 -20.60 3.39 -3.92
C LEU A 218 -19.82 2.07 -3.87
N CYS A 219 -18.48 2.12 -3.84
CA CYS A 219 -17.64 0.92 -3.66
C CYS A 219 -18.02 0.17 -2.39
N PHE A 220 -18.18 0.88 -1.28
CA PHE A 220 -18.58 0.28 0.00
C PHE A 220 -19.98 -0.35 -0.08
N ILE A 221 -20.96 0.36 -0.62
CA ILE A 221 -22.34 -0.14 -0.74
C ILE A 221 -22.39 -1.39 -1.65
N LEU A 222 -21.79 -1.34 -2.84
CA LEU A 222 -21.78 -2.47 -3.78
C LEU A 222 -21.05 -3.68 -3.20
N LEU A 223 -19.93 -3.49 -2.50
CA LEU A 223 -19.21 -4.58 -1.85
C LEU A 223 -20.02 -5.17 -0.68
N GLY A 224 -20.76 -4.33 0.06
CA GLY A 224 -21.71 -4.75 1.08
C GLY A 224 -22.84 -5.62 0.52
N LEU A 225 -23.45 -5.18 -0.59
CA LEU A 225 -24.47 -5.95 -1.30
C LEU A 225 -23.91 -7.27 -1.83
N TRP A 226 -22.72 -7.26 -2.43
CA TRP A 226 -22.04 -8.48 -2.88
C TRP A 226 -21.84 -9.45 -1.72
N THR A 227 -21.40 -8.97 -0.56
CA THR A 227 -21.20 -9.78 0.64
C THR A 227 -22.49 -10.43 1.10
N TRP A 228 -23.61 -9.69 1.08
CA TRP A 228 -24.92 -10.21 1.45
C TRP A 228 -25.41 -11.32 0.49
N TYR A 229 -25.24 -11.12 -0.81
CA TYR A 229 -25.70 -12.08 -1.81
C TYR A 229 -24.76 -13.27 -2.00
N SER A 230 -23.48 -13.13 -1.65
CA SER A 230 -22.45 -14.16 -1.85
C SER A 230 -22.80 -15.49 -1.15
N PRO A 231 -23.00 -16.58 -1.91
CA PRO A 231 -23.28 -17.90 -1.34
C PRO A 231 -22.06 -18.44 -0.57
N THR A 232 -20.84 -18.12 -1.03
CA THR A 232 -19.59 -18.51 -0.36
C THR A 232 -19.47 -17.87 1.03
N HIS A 233 -19.85 -16.61 1.19
CA HIS A 233 -19.87 -15.95 2.49
C HIS A 233 -20.88 -16.61 3.44
N ARG A 234 -22.08 -16.93 2.95
CA ARG A 234 -23.09 -17.64 3.74
C ARG A 234 -22.64 -19.06 4.13
N ALA A 235 -21.96 -19.77 3.23
CA ALA A 235 -21.41 -21.09 3.50
C ALA A 235 -20.31 -21.05 4.58
N ASN A 236 -19.48 -20.00 4.60
CA ASN A 236 -18.42 -19.83 5.58
C ASN A 236 -18.94 -19.55 7.00
N ALA A 237 -20.18 -19.06 7.15
CA ALA A 237 -20.82 -18.75 8.43
C ALA A 237 -19.95 -17.93 9.41
N THR A 238 -19.10 -17.05 8.87
CA THR A 238 -18.12 -16.25 9.61
C THR A 238 -18.72 -15.02 10.30
N TRP A 239 -19.98 -14.69 10.01
CA TRP A 239 -20.68 -13.55 10.58
C TRP A 239 -21.47 -13.94 11.83
N GLY A 240 -20.96 -13.53 13.00
CA GLY A 240 -21.57 -13.81 14.31
C GLY A 240 -22.59 -12.76 14.79
N GLY A 241 -23.00 -11.82 13.94
CA GLY A 241 -23.84 -10.68 14.31
C GLY A 241 -23.05 -9.51 14.91
N PHE A 242 -23.74 -8.41 15.22
CA PHE A 242 -23.13 -7.27 15.90
C PHE A 242 -22.94 -7.60 17.39
N GLN A 243 -21.69 -7.67 17.83
CA GLN A 243 -21.32 -7.99 19.22
C GLN A 243 -20.59 -6.82 19.88
N PRO A 244 -21.29 -5.69 20.16
CA PRO A 244 -20.65 -4.46 20.63
C PRO A 244 -19.84 -4.66 21.92
N ALA A 245 -20.33 -5.47 22.87
CA ALA A 245 -19.64 -5.73 24.13
C ALA A 245 -18.23 -6.34 23.95
N THR A 246 -18.07 -7.27 23.00
CA THR A 246 -16.78 -7.91 22.69
C THR A 246 -15.91 -7.03 21.81
N VAL A 247 -16.53 -6.23 20.94
CA VAL A 247 -15.84 -5.31 20.02
C VAL A 247 -15.17 -4.16 20.79
N PHE A 248 -15.88 -3.54 21.73
CA PHE A 248 -15.40 -2.39 22.52
C PHE A 248 -14.50 -2.77 23.71
N ASN A 249 -14.14 -4.04 23.88
CA ASN A 249 -13.24 -4.45 24.94
C ASN A 249 -11.85 -3.79 24.79
N LEU A 250 -11.54 -2.86 25.70
CA LEU A 250 -10.33 -2.01 25.64
C LEU A 250 -9.03 -2.80 25.62
N HIS A 251 -8.95 -3.90 26.39
CA HIS A 251 -7.77 -4.76 26.43
C HIS A 251 -7.50 -5.40 25.06
N SER A 252 -8.57 -5.89 24.42
CA SER A 252 -8.46 -6.54 23.11
C SER A 252 -8.21 -5.54 21.97
N CYS A 253 -8.68 -4.29 22.10
CA CYS A 253 -8.33 -3.20 21.20
C CYS A 253 -6.85 -2.79 21.34
N TYR A 254 -6.34 -2.71 22.58
CA TYR A 254 -4.94 -2.39 22.83
C TYR A 254 -3.99 -3.43 22.24
N VAL A 255 -4.27 -4.72 22.46
CA VAL A 255 -3.48 -5.82 21.87
C VAL A 255 -3.49 -5.73 20.34
N PHE A 256 -4.65 -5.45 19.74
CA PHE A 256 -4.78 -5.31 18.28
C PHE A 256 -3.93 -4.16 17.74
N VAL A 257 -3.96 -2.98 18.37
CA VAL A 257 -3.13 -1.83 17.96
C VAL A 257 -1.64 -2.14 18.15
N LYS A 258 -1.25 -2.76 19.27
CA LYS A 258 0.15 -3.11 19.56
C LYS A 258 0.76 -4.01 18.48
N LEU A 259 -0.02 -4.96 17.96
CA LEU A 259 0.41 -5.85 16.86
C LEU A 259 0.52 -5.12 15.52
N ALA A 260 -0.28 -4.07 15.29
CA ALA A 260 -0.24 -3.32 14.05
C ALA A 260 0.96 -2.33 13.97
N ILE A 261 1.48 -1.85 15.10
CA ILE A 261 2.54 -0.82 15.16
C ILE A 261 3.77 -1.16 14.30
N PRO A 262 4.39 -2.35 14.38
CA PRO A 262 5.62 -2.63 13.65
C PRO A 262 5.46 -2.57 12.13
N GLY A 263 4.36 -3.07 11.57
CA GLY A 263 4.13 -2.98 10.12
C GLY A 263 3.65 -1.60 9.67
N ILE A 264 2.97 -0.84 10.55
CA ILE A 264 2.74 0.60 10.31
C ILE A 264 4.08 1.31 10.18
N LEU A 265 5.03 1.07 11.09
CA LEU A 265 6.35 1.71 11.06
C LEU A 265 7.16 1.25 9.84
N MET A 266 7.20 -0.06 9.53
CA MET A 266 8.04 -0.60 8.46
C MET A 266 7.78 0.08 7.12
N VAL A 267 6.53 0.17 6.71
CA VAL A 267 6.19 0.69 5.37
C VAL A 267 5.70 2.15 5.46
N GLY A 268 5.27 2.61 6.64
CA GLY A 268 4.88 4.01 6.83
C GLY A 268 6.07 4.96 6.81
N THR A 269 7.18 4.60 7.45
CA THR A 269 8.39 5.43 7.49
C THR A 269 8.92 5.79 6.10
N GLU A 270 8.88 4.85 5.16
CA GLU A 270 9.21 5.07 3.76
C GLU A 270 8.31 6.12 3.09
N TRP A 271 6.99 5.94 3.14
CA TRP A 271 6.05 6.85 2.49
C TRP A 271 6.03 8.24 3.13
N ALA A 272 6.19 8.32 4.46
CA ALA A 272 6.33 9.59 5.15
C ALA A 272 7.60 10.33 4.73
N ALA A 273 8.68 9.64 4.37
CA ALA A 273 9.88 10.28 3.82
C ALA A 273 9.64 10.89 2.42
N PHE A 274 8.83 10.24 1.58
CA PHE A 274 8.41 10.81 0.29
C PHE A 274 7.61 12.11 0.47
N GLU A 275 6.75 12.18 1.48
CA GLU A 275 6.03 13.43 1.80
C GLU A 275 6.96 14.56 2.24
N ILE A 276 7.94 14.25 3.08
CA ILE A 276 8.91 15.25 3.52
C ILE A 276 9.63 15.82 2.30
N VAL A 277 9.96 14.97 1.31
CA VAL A 277 10.53 15.42 0.04
C VAL A 277 9.53 16.23 -0.79
N ALA A 278 8.25 15.87 -0.83
CA ALA A 278 7.26 16.67 -1.54
C ALA A 278 7.02 18.05 -0.88
N LEU A 279 6.99 18.11 0.45
CA LEU A 279 6.96 19.36 1.22
C LEU A 279 8.21 20.20 0.95
N ALA A 280 9.38 19.57 0.89
CA ALA A 280 10.62 20.23 0.51
C ALA A 280 10.57 20.74 -0.94
N ALA A 281 10.03 19.97 -1.89
CA ALA A 281 9.83 20.40 -3.27
C ALA A 281 8.88 21.61 -3.35
N GLY A 282 7.83 21.67 -2.52
CA GLY A 282 6.94 22.82 -2.43
C GLY A 282 7.63 24.11 -2.00
N ARG A 283 8.67 24.03 -1.16
CA ARG A 283 9.50 25.20 -0.81
C ARG A 283 10.40 25.69 -1.94
N LEU A 284 10.71 24.84 -2.93
CA LEU A 284 11.48 25.25 -4.11
C LEU A 284 10.62 26.04 -5.12
N GLY A 285 9.29 25.94 -5.02
CA GLY A 285 8.33 26.69 -5.84
C GLY A 285 7.29 25.80 -6.52
N ALA A 286 6.36 26.43 -7.25
CA ALA A 286 5.25 25.75 -7.92
C ALA A 286 5.72 24.77 -9.02
N LEU A 287 6.74 25.13 -9.80
CA LEU A 287 7.26 24.29 -10.89
C LEU A 287 7.89 22.97 -10.37
N PRO A 288 8.81 22.97 -9.39
CA PRO A 288 9.30 21.75 -8.77
C PRO A 288 8.21 20.91 -8.10
N LEU A 289 7.20 21.54 -7.49
CA LEU A 289 6.10 20.85 -6.85
C LEU A 289 5.20 20.12 -7.88
N ALA A 290 4.89 20.78 -8.99
CA ALA A 290 4.14 20.19 -10.09
C ALA A 290 4.89 18.98 -10.68
N ALA A 291 6.19 19.14 -10.96
CA ALA A 291 7.04 18.04 -11.44
C ALA A 291 7.13 16.89 -10.42
N GLN A 292 7.28 17.20 -9.13
CA GLN A 292 7.28 16.20 -8.06
C GLN A 292 5.95 15.44 -8.00
N SER A 293 4.83 16.14 -8.18
CA SER A 293 3.49 15.55 -8.18
C SER A 293 3.29 14.56 -9.34
N VAL A 294 3.78 14.91 -10.54
CA VAL A 294 3.78 14.00 -11.70
C VAL A 294 4.62 12.75 -11.40
N ILE A 295 5.81 12.95 -10.86
CA ILE A 295 6.73 11.85 -10.55
C ILE A 295 6.15 10.94 -9.47
N MET A 296 5.59 11.49 -8.38
CA MET A 296 5.00 10.69 -7.30
C MET A 296 3.76 9.92 -7.74
N THR A 297 2.92 10.53 -8.59
CA THR A 297 1.76 9.82 -9.15
C THR A 297 2.20 8.64 -10.03
N THR A 298 3.28 8.84 -10.79
CA THR A 298 3.89 7.80 -11.62
C THR A 298 4.46 6.68 -10.78
N ASP A 299 5.21 7.04 -9.74
CA ASP A 299 5.79 6.11 -8.79
C ASP A 299 4.72 5.25 -8.11
N GLN A 300 3.62 5.87 -7.64
CA GLN A 300 2.50 5.16 -7.03
C GLN A 300 1.86 4.12 -7.97
N ILE A 301 1.75 4.41 -9.26
CA ILE A 301 1.26 3.43 -10.25
C ILE A 301 2.26 2.28 -10.36
N LEU A 302 3.55 2.59 -10.56
CA LEU A 302 4.59 1.61 -10.83
C LEU A 302 4.90 0.71 -9.62
N ASN A 303 4.86 1.24 -8.40
CA ASN A 303 5.06 0.52 -7.14
C ASN A 303 4.01 -0.60 -6.95
N THR A 304 2.88 -0.55 -7.65
CA THR A 304 1.90 -1.64 -7.64
C THR A 304 2.49 -2.99 -8.09
N LEU A 305 3.43 -2.98 -9.03
CA LEU A 305 4.10 -4.18 -9.54
C LEU A 305 4.98 -4.84 -8.46
N PRO A 306 5.99 -4.17 -7.88
CA PRO A 306 6.84 -4.77 -6.86
C PRO A 306 6.09 -5.06 -5.57
N PHE A 307 5.09 -4.25 -5.21
CA PHE A 307 4.22 -4.55 -4.08
C PHE A 307 3.49 -5.89 -4.26
N GLY A 308 2.92 -6.15 -5.44
CA GLY A 308 2.26 -7.41 -5.75
C GLY A 308 3.19 -8.63 -5.63
N ILE A 309 4.41 -8.50 -6.18
CA ILE A 309 5.46 -9.52 -6.05
C ILE A 309 5.81 -9.75 -4.58
N GLY A 310 5.95 -8.69 -3.78
CA GLY A 310 6.24 -8.77 -2.36
C GLY A 310 5.15 -9.48 -1.54
N VAL A 311 3.87 -9.26 -1.87
CA VAL A 311 2.75 -9.99 -1.24
C VAL A 311 2.80 -11.49 -1.57
N ALA A 312 3.01 -11.84 -2.85
CA ALA A 312 3.13 -13.23 -3.26
C ALA A 312 4.36 -13.92 -2.64
N ALA A 313 5.50 -13.22 -2.57
CA ALA A 313 6.71 -13.70 -1.92
C ALA A 313 6.49 -13.96 -0.42
N SER A 314 5.84 -13.04 0.29
CA SER A 314 5.51 -13.18 1.71
C SER A 314 4.66 -14.43 1.97
N ALA A 315 3.56 -14.59 1.21
CA ALA A 315 2.66 -15.73 1.36
C ALA A 315 3.36 -17.05 1.04
N ARG A 316 4.15 -17.10 -0.04
CA ARG A 316 4.85 -18.31 -0.45
C ARG A 316 5.93 -18.72 0.54
N VAL A 317 6.77 -17.78 0.97
CA VAL A 317 7.83 -18.05 1.95
C VAL A 317 7.23 -18.45 3.29
N GLY A 318 6.19 -17.75 3.76
CA GLY A 318 5.49 -18.10 4.99
C GLY A 318 4.91 -19.52 4.95
N ASN A 319 4.28 -19.91 3.83
CA ASN A 319 3.75 -21.26 3.65
C ASN A 319 4.84 -22.33 3.63
N LEU A 320 5.97 -22.08 2.96
CA LEU A 320 7.09 -23.03 2.87
C LEU A 320 7.82 -23.18 4.21
N ILE A 321 7.89 -22.11 5.01
CA ILE A 321 8.35 -22.16 6.40
C ILE A 321 7.40 -23.03 7.24
N GLY A 322 6.09 -22.83 7.12
CA GLY A 322 5.08 -23.67 7.78
C GLY A 322 5.12 -25.14 7.36
N ALA A 323 5.44 -25.41 6.09
CA ALA A 323 5.64 -26.75 5.54
C ALA A 323 7.03 -27.36 5.86
N ARG A 324 7.86 -26.67 6.66
CA ARG A 324 9.21 -27.10 7.07
C ARG A 324 10.17 -27.36 5.89
N SER A 325 9.99 -26.65 4.78
CA SER A 325 10.86 -26.77 3.59
C SER A 325 11.85 -25.61 3.50
N ALA A 326 13.05 -25.79 4.07
CA ALA A 326 14.11 -24.78 4.08
C ALA A 326 14.59 -24.44 2.67
N ALA A 327 14.87 -25.48 1.88
CA ALA A 327 15.30 -25.34 0.50
C ALA A 327 14.23 -24.66 -0.37
N GLY A 328 12.95 -25.02 -0.18
CA GLY A 328 11.84 -24.39 -0.87
C GLY A 328 11.74 -22.90 -0.55
N ALA A 329 11.75 -22.55 0.74
CA ALA A 329 11.67 -21.15 1.19
C ALA A 329 12.83 -20.30 0.65
N ARG A 330 14.05 -20.85 0.66
CA ARG A 330 15.24 -20.22 0.09
C ARG A 330 15.10 -19.96 -1.42
N HIS A 331 14.69 -20.97 -2.19
CA HIS A 331 14.50 -20.81 -3.63
C HIS A 331 13.41 -19.79 -3.95
N ALA A 332 12.29 -19.82 -3.21
CA ALA A 332 11.20 -18.86 -3.39
C ALA A 332 11.65 -17.41 -3.13
N ALA A 333 12.46 -17.19 -2.09
CA ALA A 333 12.98 -15.86 -1.76
C ALA A 333 13.99 -15.32 -2.79
N HIS A 334 14.89 -16.15 -3.30
CA HIS A 334 15.80 -15.72 -4.36
C HIS A 334 15.10 -15.55 -5.71
N ALA A 335 14.11 -16.40 -6.01
CA ALA A 335 13.30 -16.29 -7.21
C ALA A 335 12.47 -14.99 -7.22
N SER A 336 11.85 -14.61 -6.08
CA SER A 336 11.10 -13.36 -5.99
C SER A 336 12.00 -12.13 -6.17
N ALA A 337 13.19 -12.12 -5.57
CA ALA A 337 14.17 -11.05 -5.76
C ALA A 337 14.61 -10.93 -7.24
N LEU A 338 14.88 -12.06 -7.92
CA LEU A 338 15.24 -12.06 -9.34
C LEU A 338 14.10 -11.52 -10.21
N VAL A 339 12.86 -11.96 -9.98
CA VAL A 339 11.68 -11.47 -10.73
C VAL A 339 11.53 -9.97 -10.53
N SER A 340 11.67 -9.47 -9.30
CA SER A 340 11.61 -8.05 -9.01
C SER A 340 12.66 -7.22 -9.74
N VAL A 341 13.91 -7.69 -9.80
CA VAL A 341 14.97 -6.99 -10.53
C VAL A 341 14.68 -6.99 -12.04
N VAL A 342 14.20 -8.10 -12.60
CA VAL A 342 13.83 -8.18 -14.03
C VAL A 342 12.69 -7.22 -14.34
N VAL A 343 11.60 -7.25 -13.55
CA VAL A 343 10.45 -6.35 -13.73
C VAL A 343 10.87 -4.89 -13.55
N GLY A 344 11.65 -4.58 -12.51
CA GLY A 344 12.18 -3.23 -12.27
C GLY A 344 13.06 -2.74 -13.42
N THR A 345 13.89 -3.61 -14.02
CA THR A 345 14.73 -3.26 -15.18
C THR A 345 13.89 -2.99 -16.43
N VAL A 346 12.82 -3.75 -16.65
CA VAL A 346 11.86 -3.48 -17.73
C VAL A 346 11.18 -2.13 -17.52
N VAL A 347 10.70 -1.84 -16.30
CA VAL A 347 10.09 -0.56 -15.95
C VAL A 347 11.07 0.59 -16.16
N MET A 348 12.31 0.46 -15.67
CA MET A 348 13.39 1.44 -15.88
C MET A 348 13.61 1.71 -17.37
N THR A 349 13.69 0.67 -18.19
CA THR A 349 13.90 0.80 -19.65
C THR A 349 12.76 1.56 -20.31
N VAL A 350 11.51 1.24 -19.95
CA VAL A 350 10.32 1.92 -20.48
C VAL A 350 10.26 3.39 -20.04
N MET A 351 10.59 3.70 -18.79
CA MET A 351 10.64 5.08 -18.29
C MET A 351 11.72 5.89 -19.01
N LEU A 352 12.91 5.33 -19.21
CA LEU A 352 13.99 6.00 -19.93
C LEU A 352 13.62 6.23 -21.41
N ALA A 353 12.95 5.27 -22.05
CA ALA A 353 12.49 5.39 -23.43
C ALA A 353 11.38 6.44 -23.60
N THR A 354 10.54 6.64 -22.58
CA THR A 354 9.39 7.58 -22.65
C THR A 354 9.65 8.92 -21.96
N LYS A 355 10.87 9.17 -21.46
CA LYS A 355 11.18 10.33 -20.60
C LYS A 355 10.79 11.70 -21.15
N ASP A 356 10.90 11.88 -22.47
CA ASP A 356 10.67 13.17 -23.12
C ASP A 356 9.19 13.43 -23.45
N VAL A 357 8.36 12.40 -23.41
CA VAL A 357 6.92 12.47 -23.75
C VAL A 357 6.01 12.22 -22.56
N TYR A 358 6.49 11.53 -21.53
CA TYR A 358 5.66 11.09 -20.41
C TYR A 358 5.01 12.25 -19.63
N GLY A 359 5.72 13.38 -19.48
CA GLY A 359 5.19 14.57 -18.80
C GLY A 359 3.91 15.13 -19.41
N TYR A 360 3.74 15.01 -20.74
CA TYR A 360 2.56 15.49 -21.46
C TYR A 360 1.28 14.72 -21.11
N LEU A 361 1.38 13.57 -20.45
CA LEU A 361 0.21 12.87 -19.94
C LEU A 361 -0.48 13.66 -18.81
N PHE A 362 0.29 14.44 -18.05
CA PHE A 362 -0.15 15.11 -16.82
C PHE A 362 -0.31 16.62 -16.96
N SER A 363 0.51 17.27 -17.80
CA SER A 363 0.49 18.72 -17.96
C SER A 363 0.88 19.12 -19.38
N ASP A 364 0.21 20.15 -19.90
CA ASP A 364 0.55 20.80 -21.17
C ASP A 364 1.66 21.87 -21.02
N ASP A 365 2.10 22.14 -19.78
CA ASP A 365 3.17 23.11 -19.50
C ASP A 365 4.55 22.52 -19.86
N ALA A 366 5.21 23.15 -20.85
CA ALA A 366 6.50 22.72 -21.35
C ALA A 366 7.63 22.74 -20.31
N ASP A 367 7.56 23.64 -19.31
CA ASP A 367 8.58 23.72 -18.26
C ASP A 367 8.44 22.59 -17.25
N VAL A 368 7.19 22.23 -16.90
CA VAL A 368 6.90 21.05 -16.07
C VAL A 368 7.40 19.79 -16.77
N VAL A 369 7.07 19.61 -18.05
CA VAL A 369 7.48 18.45 -18.84
C VAL A 369 9.01 18.34 -18.92
N ARG A 370 9.69 19.47 -19.16
CA ARG A 370 11.16 19.50 -19.24
C ARG A 370 11.81 19.13 -17.91
N LEU A 371 11.28 19.62 -16.80
CA LEU A 371 11.81 19.28 -15.48
C LEU A 371 11.58 17.81 -15.13
N VAL A 372 10.39 17.27 -15.44
CA VAL A 372 10.08 15.85 -15.29
C VAL A 372 11.04 15.00 -16.13
N ALA A 373 11.25 15.32 -17.40
CA ALA A 373 12.15 14.60 -18.29
C ALA A 373 13.61 14.59 -17.78
N ARG A 374 14.02 15.68 -17.12
CA ARG A 374 15.35 15.83 -16.54
C ARG A 374 15.55 14.96 -15.30
N VAL A 375 14.55 14.85 -14.44
CA VAL A 375 14.59 14.05 -13.20
C VAL A 375 14.30 12.56 -13.45
N MET A 376 13.59 12.23 -14.52
CA MET A 376 13.14 10.87 -14.83
C MET A 376 14.22 9.78 -14.81
N PRO A 377 15.47 10.00 -15.25
CA PRO A 377 16.51 8.98 -15.15
C PRO A 377 16.82 8.53 -13.71
N LEU A 378 16.76 9.47 -12.76
CA LEU A 378 16.92 9.15 -11.33
C LEU A 378 15.76 8.28 -10.87
N VAL A 379 14.53 8.66 -11.19
CA VAL A 379 13.30 7.92 -10.87
C VAL A 379 13.31 6.52 -11.51
N ALA A 380 13.76 6.40 -12.75
CA ALA A 380 13.83 5.13 -13.45
C ALA A 380 14.83 4.17 -12.76
N SER A 381 16.00 4.67 -12.34
CA SER A 381 16.97 3.87 -11.59
C SER A 381 16.45 3.43 -10.22
N PHE A 382 15.66 4.30 -9.59
CA PHE A 382 15.00 4.05 -8.31
C PHE A 382 14.06 2.85 -8.38
N GLN A 383 13.36 2.62 -9.51
CA GLN A 383 12.39 1.52 -9.62
C GLN A 383 13.00 0.12 -9.51
N VAL A 384 14.28 -0.04 -9.86
CA VAL A 384 14.98 -1.33 -9.69
C VAL A 384 15.20 -1.62 -8.20
N ALA A 385 15.63 -0.61 -7.45
CA ALA A 385 15.88 -0.72 -6.02
C ALA A 385 14.57 -0.87 -5.22
N ASP A 386 13.53 -0.12 -5.59
CA ASP A 386 12.17 -0.27 -5.04
C ASP A 386 11.62 -1.67 -5.29
N GLY A 387 11.84 -2.23 -6.48
CA GLY A 387 11.47 -3.61 -6.77
C GLY A 387 12.14 -4.62 -5.85
N LEU A 388 13.43 -4.44 -5.59
CA LEU A 388 14.20 -5.31 -4.70
C LEU A 388 13.72 -5.17 -3.25
N ALA A 389 13.56 -3.94 -2.74
CA ALA A 389 13.05 -3.66 -1.40
C ALA A 389 11.62 -4.23 -1.21
N GLY A 390 10.72 -4.03 -2.18
CA GLY A 390 9.35 -4.56 -2.12
C GLY A 390 9.31 -6.08 -2.01
N SER A 391 10.13 -6.79 -2.78
CA SER A 391 10.20 -8.27 -2.72
C SER A 391 10.89 -8.78 -1.45
N CYS A 392 12.05 -8.24 -1.09
CA CYS A 392 12.80 -8.65 0.09
C CYS A 392 12.05 -8.30 1.39
N GLY A 393 11.44 -7.12 1.48
CA GLY A 393 10.53 -6.76 2.55
C GLY A 393 9.28 -7.66 2.61
N GLY A 394 8.84 -8.19 1.46
CA GLY A 394 7.86 -9.28 1.39
C GLY A 394 8.36 -10.57 2.06
N VAL A 395 9.56 -11.02 1.70
CA VAL A 395 10.21 -12.21 2.29
C VAL A 395 10.42 -12.04 3.80
N LEU A 396 10.91 -10.88 4.25
CA LEU A 396 11.11 -10.58 5.67
C LEU A 396 9.81 -10.61 6.46
N ARG A 397 8.69 -10.15 5.87
CA ARG A 397 7.35 -10.33 6.46
C ARG A 397 6.95 -11.80 6.54
N GLY A 398 7.19 -12.57 5.48
CA GLY A 398 6.97 -14.03 5.48
C GLY A 398 7.79 -14.77 6.55
N GLN A 399 8.98 -14.27 6.89
CA GLN A 399 9.83 -14.75 7.99
C GLN A 399 9.43 -14.19 9.37
N GLY A 400 8.50 -13.23 9.46
CA GLY A 400 8.18 -12.48 10.68
C GLY A 400 9.32 -11.58 11.20
N ARG A 401 10.28 -11.22 10.33
CA ARG A 401 11.45 -10.36 10.63
C ARG A 401 11.26 -8.91 10.15
N GLN A 402 10.02 -8.42 10.12
CA GLN A 402 9.65 -7.06 9.71
C GLN A 402 10.38 -5.92 10.45
N HIS A 403 10.87 -6.18 11.67
CA HIS A 403 11.65 -5.19 12.44
C HIS A 403 12.98 -4.82 11.76
N LEU A 404 13.57 -5.73 10.98
CA LEU A 404 14.81 -5.46 10.25
C LEU A 404 14.57 -4.54 9.05
N GLY A 405 13.49 -4.78 8.28
CA GLY A 405 13.09 -3.87 7.19
C GLY A 405 12.77 -2.47 7.72
N ALA A 406 12.07 -2.39 8.86
CA ALA A 406 11.79 -1.11 9.52
C ALA A 406 13.07 -0.37 9.94
N LEU A 407 14.09 -1.09 10.44
CA LEU A 407 15.38 -0.50 10.79
C LEU A 407 16.11 0.06 9.56
N PHE A 408 16.18 -0.70 8.46
CA PHE A 408 16.79 -0.22 7.22
C PHE A 408 16.08 1.01 6.68
N ASN A 409 14.74 1.01 6.64
CA ASN A 409 13.96 2.17 6.21
C ASN A 409 14.21 3.40 7.07
N CYS A 410 14.17 3.26 8.40
CA CYS A 410 14.45 4.37 9.30
C CYS A 410 15.85 4.97 9.10
N VAL A 411 16.88 4.14 9.01
CA VAL A 411 18.26 4.61 8.84
C VAL A 411 18.47 5.20 7.45
N ALA A 412 18.06 4.50 6.39
CA ALA A 412 18.28 4.94 5.03
C ALA A 412 17.54 6.25 4.72
N TYR A 413 16.24 6.34 5.05
CA TYR A 413 15.45 7.53 4.74
C TYR A 413 15.77 8.70 5.68
N TYR A 414 15.72 8.50 7.00
CA TYR A 414 15.76 9.63 7.95
C TYR A 414 17.16 10.06 8.34
N VAL A 415 18.12 9.14 8.40
CA VAL A 415 19.50 9.46 8.82
C VAL A 415 20.35 9.87 7.62
N LEU A 416 20.13 9.26 6.44
CA LEU A 416 21.00 9.46 5.28
C LEU A 416 20.31 10.28 4.18
N ALA A 417 19.21 9.79 3.62
CA ALA A 417 18.62 10.35 2.41
C ALA A 417 17.97 11.72 2.60
N LEU A 418 17.20 11.93 3.67
CA LEU A 418 16.56 13.23 3.92
C LEU A 418 17.60 14.34 4.17
N PRO A 419 18.60 14.17 5.05
CA PRO A 419 19.65 15.16 5.22
C PRO A 419 20.45 15.41 3.94
N LEU A 420 20.83 14.35 3.22
CA LEU A 420 21.58 14.48 1.98
C LEU A 420 20.75 15.16 0.88
N GLY A 421 19.50 14.74 0.68
CA GLY A 421 18.62 15.27 -0.34
C GLY A 421 18.29 16.75 -0.09
N ILE A 422 17.96 17.12 1.15
CA ILE A 422 17.67 18.51 1.51
C ILE A 422 18.93 19.39 1.35
N THR A 423 20.10 18.90 1.76
CA THR A 423 21.35 19.66 1.58
C THR A 423 21.70 19.84 0.11
N LEU A 424 21.57 18.80 -0.73
CA LEU A 424 21.82 18.92 -2.17
C LEU A 424 20.81 19.84 -2.88
N ALA A 425 19.55 19.84 -2.42
CA ALA A 425 18.48 20.65 -3.00
C ALA A 425 18.60 22.14 -2.68
N PHE A 426 18.92 22.48 -1.43
CA PHE A 426 18.90 23.86 -0.92
C PHE A 426 20.28 24.51 -0.72
N SER A 427 21.38 23.76 -0.81
CA SER A 427 22.71 24.35 -0.65
C SER A 427 23.06 25.28 -1.81
N GLU A 428 23.52 26.49 -1.48
CA GLU A 428 23.98 27.52 -2.41
C GLU A 428 25.11 27.04 -3.35
N ARG A 429 25.85 25.99 -2.96
CA ARG A 429 26.99 25.46 -3.73
C ARG A 429 26.58 24.49 -4.83
N THR A 430 25.49 23.74 -4.65
CA THR A 430 25.06 22.68 -5.57
C THR A 430 23.80 23.06 -6.34
N ALA A 431 22.86 23.78 -5.70
CA ALA A 431 21.62 24.27 -6.29
C ALA A 431 20.91 23.28 -7.24
N LEU A 432 20.93 21.97 -6.90
CA LEU A 432 20.39 20.91 -7.76
C LEU A 432 18.85 20.88 -7.73
N GLY A 433 18.22 21.63 -6.82
CA GLY A 433 16.77 21.73 -6.71
C GLY A 433 16.12 20.35 -6.55
N LEU A 434 15.18 20.02 -7.43
CA LEU A 434 14.45 18.76 -7.40
C LEU A 434 15.35 17.53 -7.62
N GLU A 435 16.41 17.63 -8.43
CA GLU A 435 17.35 16.52 -8.64
C GLU A 435 18.07 16.15 -7.35
N GLY A 436 18.44 17.14 -6.54
CA GLY A 436 19.10 16.92 -5.25
C GLY A 436 18.25 16.09 -4.30
N LEU A 437 16.94 16.38 -4.23
CA LEU A 437 15.99 15.60 -3.44
C LEU A 437 15.91 14.14 -3.91
N TRP A 438 15.86 13.92 -5.23
CA TRP A 438 15.78 12.58 -5.81
C TRP A 438 17.06 11.77 -5.68
N ILE A 439 18.24 12.40 -5.73
CA ILE A 439 19.51 11.71 -5.46
C ILE A 439 19.51 11.11 -4.05
N GLY A 440 18.99 11.84 -3.06
CA GLY A 440 18.80 11.32 -1.71
C GLY A 440 17.89 10.09 -1.70
N GLN A 441 16.74 10.16 -2.36
CA GLN A 441 15.76 9.07 -2.42
C GLN A 441 16.31 7.81 -3.10
N VAL A 442 17.01 7.98 -4.22
CA VAL A 442 17.70 6.88 -4.92
C VAL A 442 18.69 6.20 -3.97
N LEU A 443 19.54 6.97 -3.30
CA LEU A 443 20.54 6.42 -2.38
C LEU A 443 19.89 5.62 -1.25
N ALA A 444 18.80 6.15 -0.63
CA ALA A 444 18.07 5.43 0.42
C ALA A 444 17.62 4.05 -0.06
N LEU A 445 16.96 3.99 -1.22
CA LEU A 445 16.40 2.73 -1.71
C LEU A 445 17.44 1.72 -2.13
N PHE A 446 18.56 2.16 -2.70
CA PHE A 446 19.66 1.23 -2.96
C PHE A 446 20.21 0.65 -1.65
N ILE A 447 20.31 1.45 -0.58
CA ILE A 447 20.72 0.96 0.75
C ILE A 447 19.70 -0.03 1.32
N VAL A 448 18.40 0.30 1.24
CA VAL A 448 17.31 -0.58 1.71
C VAL A 448 17.27 -1.87 0.91
N GLY A 449 17.14 -1.80 -0.41
CA GLY A 449 17.01 -2.96 -1.28
C GLY A 449 18.20 -3.90 -1.18
N LEU A 450 19.42 -3.37 -1.20
CA LEU A 450 20.64 -4.20 -1.04
C LEU A 450 20.78 -4.73 0.39
N GLY A 451 20.43 -3.93 1.41
CA GLY A 451 20.48 -4.32 2.82
C GLY A 451 19.50 -5.46 3.14
N GLU A 452 18.26 -5.33 2.70
CA GLU A 452 17.25 -6.37 2.87
C GLU A 452 17.61 -7.63 2.07
N TYR A 453 18.09 -7.49 0.83
CA TYR A 453 18.56 -8.63 0.05
C TYR A 453 19.75 -9.34 0.72
N TYR A 454 20.70 -8.58 1.28
CA TYR A 454 21.81 -9.15 2.03
C TYR A 454 21.32 -9.96 3.24
N VAL A 455 20.33 -9.46 3.98
CA VAL A 455 19.73 -10.21 5.09
C VAL A 455 19.05 -11.48 4.60
N VAL A 456 18.29 -11.42 3.50
CA VAL A 456 17.65 -12.60 2.92
C VAL A 456 18.70 -13.62 2.46
N TRP A 457 19.79 -13.17 1.83
CA TRP A 457 20.87 -14.02 1.36
C TRP A 457 21.65 -14.69 2.50
N ARG A 458 21.86 -13.98 3.62
CA ARG A 458 22.51 -14.50 4.84
C ARG A 458 21.57 -15.26 5.77
N SER A 459 20.28 -15.34 5.47
CA SER A 459 19.32 -15.98 6.36
C SER A 459 19.57 -17.49 6.44
N ASP A 460 19.67 -17.99 7.66
CA ASP A 460 19.71 -19.42 7.95
C ASP A 460 18.28 -19.96 7.92
N TRP A 461 17.93 -20.63 6.84
CA TRP A 461 16.56 -21.08 6.58
C TRP A 461 16.11 -22.19 7.52
N ASP A 462 17.03 -22.98 8.06
CA ASP A 462 16.73 -24.04 9.02
C ASP A 462 16.38 -23.43 10.40
N GLU A 463 17.14 -22.43 10.82
CA GLU A 463 16.88 -21.66 12.03
C GLU A 463 15.57 -20.85 11.92
N GLU A 464 15.28 -20.25 10.76
CA GLU A 464 14.02 -19.52 10.56
C GLU A 464 12.80 -20.45 10.55
N ILE A 465 12.93 -21.70 10.09
CA ILE A 465 11.88 -22.71 10.26
C ILE A 465 11.68 -23.05 11.72
N ARG A 466 12.76 -23.28 12.48
CA ARG A 466 12.67 -23.56 13.92
C ARG A 466 11.93 -22.43 14.65
N ARG A 467 12.31 -21.17 14.39
CA ARG A 467 11.63 -19.99 14.95
C ARG A 467 10.17 -19.88 14.51
N GLY A 468 9.87 -20.22 13.26
CA GLY A 468 8.50 -20.27 12.75
C GLY A 468 7.63 -21.29 13.50
N ILE A 469 8.19 -22.48 13.78
CA ILE A 469 7.52 -23.52 14.57
C ILE A 469 7.30 -23.04 16.01
N GLU A 470 8.33 -22.51 16.67
CA GLU A 470 8.24 -22.00 18.05
C GLU A 470 7.16 -20.92 18.18
N ARG A 471 7.08 -19.99 17.24
CA ARG A 471 6.02 -18.95 17.22
C ARG A 471 4.63 -19.57 17.07
N ASN A 472 4.47 -20.55 16.18
CA ASN A 472 3.20 -21.24 16.01
C ASN A 472 2.79 -22.02 17.26
N GLU A 473 3.74 -22.64 17.95
CA GLU A 473 3.51 -23.36 19.21
C GLU A 473 3.18 -22.42 20.37
N GLU A 474 3.88 -21.29 20.50
CA GLU A 474 3.56 -20.24 21.48
C GLU A 474 2.17 -19.66 21.23
N GLU A 475 1.81 -19.38 19.98
CA GLU A 475 0.46 -18.94 19.64
C GLU A 475 -0.60 -20.00 19.96
N ALA A 476 -0.33 -21.29 19.70
CA ALA A 476 -1.26 -22.35 20.04
C ALA A 476 -1.46 -22.50 21.56
N LYS A 477 -0.38 -22.35 22.34
CA LYS A 477 -0.43 -22.30 23.82
C LYS A 477 -1.25 -21.11 24.31
N LEU A 478 -1.06 -19.92 23.74
CA LEU A 478 -1.86 -18.73 24.05
C LEU A 478 -3.34 -18.90 23.70
N ARG A 479 -3.67 -19.73 22.71
CA ARG A 479 -5.04 -20.04 22.29
C ARG A 479 -5.68 -21.20 23.06
N GLY A 480 -4.95 -21.83 23.98
CA GLY A 480 -5.42 -23.02 24.71
C GLY A 480 -5.66 -24.23 23.80
N MET A 481 -5.07 -24.23 22.61
CA MET A 481 -5.15 -25.34 21.66
C MET A 481 -4.01 -26.31 22.01
N ASN A 482 -4.34 -27.42 22.67
CA ASN A 482 -3.40 -28.54 22.77
C ASN A 482 -3.14 -29.07 21.36
N ILE A 483 -1.99 -28.74 20.79
CA ILE A 483 -1.46 -29.46 19.63
C ILE A 483 -1.02 -30.82 20.19
N ALA A 484 -1.90 -31.81 20.07
CA ALA A 484 -1.54 -33.19 20.38
C ALA A 484 -0.49 -33.66 19.35
N GLU A 485 0.53 -34.34 19.87
CA GLU A 485 1.75 -34.83 19.21
C GLU A 485 1.54 -35.58 17.89
#